data_AF-A0AAP6LDL0-F1
#
_entry.id   AF-A0AAP6LDL0-F1
#
_cell.length_a   1.000
_cell.length_b   1.000
_cell.length_c   1.000
_cell.angle_alpha   90.00
_cell.angle_beta   90.00
_cell.angle_gamma   90.00
#
_symmetry.space_group_name_H-M   'P 1'
#
loop_
_entity.id
_entity.type
_entity.pdbx_description
1 polymer ?
#
loop_
_entity_poly.entity_id
_entity_poly.type
_entity_poly.pdbx_seq_one_letter_code
_entity_poly.pdbx_strand_id
1 'polypeptide(L)' 'MSVDDIDGDIYFGRAGVEWFPWERTGFTLDYTYTRIEADADKDSFSGNVDFKDAGLRLGFVYRF' A
#
# COMPACT_ATOMS: atom_id res chain seq x y z
N MET A 1 28.27 16.67 1.09
CA MET A 1 26.93 17.11 1.50
C MET A 1 26.15 15.83 1.71
N SER A 2 26.07 15.36 2.96
CA SER A 2 25.44 14.10 3.30
C SER A 2 23.94 14.29 3.31
N VAL A 3 23.24 13.44 2.57
CA VAL A 3 21.79 13.29 2.60
C VAL A 3 21.47 12.20 3.63
N ASP A 4 21.74 12.53 4.89
CA ASP A 4 21.28 11.75 6.05
C ASP A 4 20.04 12.47 6.62
N ASP A 5 19.14 11.71 7.23
CA ASP A 5 17.88 12.13 7.84
C ASP A 5 16.74 12.50 6.87
N ILE A 6 16.20 11.45 6.24
CA ILE A 6 14.75 11.36 6.10
C ILE A 6 14.37 10.04 6.82
N ASP A 7 14.19 10.10 8.12
CA ASP A 7 13.53 9.06 8.92
C ASP A 7 12.03 9.07 8.57
N GLY A 8 11.72 8.55 7.39
CA GLY A 8 10.34 8.29 6.97
C GLY A 8 10.02 6.83 7.23
N ASP A 9 9.29 6.53 8.30
CA ASP A 9 8.75 5.20 8.54
C ASP A 9 7.62 4.91 7.54
N ILE A 10 7.97 4.21 6.46
CA ILE A 10 6.99 3.75 5.47
C ILE A 10 6.32 2.49 5.99
N TYR A 11 5.07 2.61 6.45
CA TYR A 11 4.27 1.46 6.87
C TYR A 11 3.50 0.89 5.68
N PHE A 12 3.89 -0.32 5.27
CA PHE A 12 3.19 -1.09 4.25
C PHE A 12 2.48 -2.30 4.87
N GLY A 13 1.18 -2.43 4.62
CA GLY A 13 0.36 -3.57 5.01
C GLY A 13 -0.45 -4.09 3.82
N ARG A 14 -0.52 -5.41 3.66
CA ARG A 14 -1.37 -6.04 2.64
C ARG A 14 -2.13 -7.21 3.25
N ALA A 15 -3.42 -7.28 2.95
CA ALA A 15 -4.30 -8.39 3.28
C ALA A 15 -5.00 -8.85 2.01
N GLY A 16 -5.05 -10.16 1.77
CA GLY A 16 -5.69 -10.73 0.59
C GLY A 16 -6.54 -11.94 0.93
N VAL A 17 -7.61 -12.12 0.16
CA VAL A 17 -8.46 -13.32 0.20
C VAL A 17 -8.47 -13.92 -1.19
N GLU A 18 -8.20 -15.21 -1.26
CA GLU A 18 -8.24 -15.99 -2.48
C GLU A 18 -9.40 -16.98 -2.40
N TRP A 19 -10.25 -16.99 -3.41
CA TRP A 19 -11.38 -17.90 -3.49
C TRP A 19 -11.30 -18.69 -4.79
N PHE A 20 -11.24 -20.01 -4.67
CA PHE A 20 -11.28 -20.96 -5.78
C PHE A 20 -12.60 -21.73 -5.78
N PRO A 21 -13.68 -21.13 -6.33
CA PRO A 21 -14.98 -21.79 -6.37
C PRO A 21 -15.04 -22.98 -7.35
N TRP A 22 -14.15 -23.04 -8.34
CA TRP A 22 -14.07 -24.16 -9.29
C TRP A 22 -12.61 -24.53 -9.52
N GLU A 23 -12.31 -25.82 -9.77
CA GLU A 23 -10.93 -26.31 -10.02
C GLU A 23 -10.20 -25.59 -11.16
N ARG A 24 -10.92 -24.88 -12.03
CA ARG A 24 -10.39 -24.19 -13.21
C ARG A 24 -10.44 -22.66 -13.12
N THR A 25 -11.14 -22.11 -12.13
CA THR A 25 -11.32 -20.66 -12.02
C THR A 25 -11.25 -20.19 -10.57
N GLY A 26 -10.51 -19.12 -10.35
CA GLY A 26 -10.35 -18.48 -9.04
C GLY A 26 -10.53 -16.98 -9.12
N PHE A 27 -10.80 -16.38 -7.98
CA PHE A 27 -10.84 -14.95 -7.78
C PHE A 27 -9.88 -14.59 -6.66
N THR A 28 -9.18 -13.48 -6.81
CA THR A 28 -8.29 -12.95 -5.79
C THR A 28 -8.72 -11.53 -5.47
N LEU A 29 -8.94 -11.23 -4.20
CA LEU A 29 -9.18 -9.89 -3.72
C LEU A 29 -8.04 -9.51 -2.80
N ASP A 30 -7.27 -8.52 -3.21
CA ASP A 30 -6.16 -7.98 -2.43
C ASP A 30 -6.49 -6.55 -2.00
N TYR A 31 -6.32 -6.27 -0.71
CA TYR A 31 -6.37 -4.95 -0.15
C TYR A 31 -4.97 -4.55 0.33
N THR A 32 -4.47 -3.48 -0.25
CA THR A 32 -3.15 -2.93 0.06
C THR A 32 -3.34 -1.59 0.75
N TYR A 33 -2.65 -1.42 1.86
CA TYR A 33 -2.65 -0.22 2.65
C TYR A 33 -1.22 0.28 2.80
N THR A 34 -0.95 1.46 2.24
CA THR A 34 0.35 2.12 2.34
C THR A 34 0.16 3.43 3.08
N ARG A 35 0.89 3.58 4.19
CA ARG A 35 0.98 4.84 4.92
C ARG A 35 2.41 5.33 4.84
N ILE A 36 2.61 6.46 4.19
CA ILE A 36 3.88 7.16 4.16
C ILE A 36 3.71 8.34 5.11
N GLU A 37 4.31 8.24 6.29
CA GLU A 37 4.39 9.32 7.25
C GLU A 37 5.75 9.99 7.03
N ALA A 38 5.74 11.15 6.37
CA ALA A 38 6.93 11.95 6.15
C ALA A 38 6.80 13.22 7.00
N ASP A 39 7.41 13.19 8.18
CA ASP A 39 7.58 14.39 9.03
C ASP A 39 8.60 15.31 8.34
N ALA A 40 8.11 16.15 7.43
CA ALA A 40 8.91 17.20 6.82
C ALA A 40 8.95 18.40 7.76
N ASP A 41 9.79 18.35 8.79
CA ASP A 41 10.13 19.47 9.65
C ASP A 41 10.91 20.52 8.82
N LYS A 42 10.18 21.32 8.04
CA LYS A 42 10.69 22.53 7.39
C LYS A 42 9.94 23.73 7.93
N ASP A 43 10.65 24.44 8.82
CA ASP A 43 10.51 25.74 9.51
C ASP A 43 9.47 26.80 9.05
N SER A 44 8.67 26.60 8.01
CA SER A 44 7.62 27.53 7.58
C SER A 44 6.41 26.90 6.88
N PHE A 45 6.30 25.56 6.84
CA PHE A 45 5.15 24.89 6.22
C PHE A 45 4.66 23.73 7.12
N SER A 46 3.73 24.03 8.02
CA SER A 46 2.98 22.98 8.74
C SER A 46 1.93 22.41 7.80
N GLY A 47 2.35 21.45 6.98
CA GLY A 47 1.48 20.66 6.12
C GLY A 47 1.69 19.19 6.45
N ASN A 48 0.76 18.60 7.20
CA ASN A 48 0.74 17.14 7.41
C ASN A 48 0.40 16.52 6.06
N VAL A 49 1.39 15.97 5.36
CA VAL A 49 1.16 15.26 4.10
C VAL A 49 1.04 13.78 4.40
N ASP A 50 -0.11 13.40 4.96
CA ASP A 50 -0.49 12.01 5.14
C ASP A 50 -0.79 11.39 3.77
N PHE A 51 0.23 10.83 3.11
CA PHE A 51 0.01 9.99 1.93
C PHE A 51 -0.50 8.62 2.39
N LYS A 52 -1.83 8.54 2.51
CA LYS A 52 -2.56 7.31 2.83
C LYS A 52 -3.15 6.75 1.53
N ASP A 53 -2.43 5.82 0.93
CA ASP A 53 -2.85 5.15 -0.30
C ASP A 53 -3.47 3.79 0.05
N ALA A 54 -4.74 3.61 -0.31
CA ALA A 54 -5.45 2.36 -0.15
C ALA A 54 -5.82 1.82 -1.53
N GLY A 55 -5.13 0.74 -1.92
CA GLY A 55 -5.30 0.09 -3.21
C GLY A 55 -6.11 -1.20 -3.07
N LEU A 56 -7.24 -1.28 -3.78
CA LEU A 56 -7.99 -2.52 -3.93
C LEU A 56 -7.69 -3.14 -5.29
N ARG A 57 -7.23 -4.40 -5.29
CA ARG A 57 -6.94 -5.16 -6.50
C ARG A 57 -7.82 -6.39 -6.57
N LEU A 58 -8.54 -6.49 -7.67
CA LEU A 58 -9.34 -7.65 -8.02
C LEU A 58 -8.63 -8.42 -9.14
N GLY A 59 -8.47 -9.72 -8.96
CA GLY A 59 -7.90 -10.63 -9.94
C GLY A 59 -8.87 -11.76 -10.24
N PHE A 60 -8.87 -12.19 -11.51
CA PHE A 60 -9.55 -13.39 -11.95
C PHE A 60 -8.52 -14.32 -12.55
N VAL A 61 -8.53 -15.58 -12.12
CA VAL A 61 -7.64 -16.62 -12.60
C VAL A 61 -8.50 -17.60 -13.38
N TYR A 62 -8.17 -17.81 -14.65
CA TYR A 62 -8.80 -18.79 -15.51
C TYR A 62 -7.72 -19.70 -16.09
N ARG A 63 -7.86 -21.00 -15.90
CA ARG A 63 -6.95 -21.99 -16.49
C ARG A 63 -7.71 -22.80 -17.55
N PHE A 64 -7.32 -22.63 -18.82
CA PHE A 64 -7.81 -23.41 -19.96
C PHE A 64 -6.98 -24.66 -20.16
#